data_AF-A0A535MQJ3-F1
#
_entry.id   AF-A0A535MQJ3-F1
#
_cell.length_a   1.000
_cell.length_b   1.000
_cell.length_c   1.000
_cell.angle_alpha   90.00
_cell.angle_beta   90.00
_cell.angle_gamma   90.00
#
_symmetry.space_group_name_H-M   'P 1'
#
loop_
_entity.id
_entity.type
_entity.pdbx_description
1 polymer ?
#
loop_
_entity_poly.entity_id
_entity_poly.type
_entity_poly.pdbx_seq_one_letter_code
_entity_poly.pdbx_strand_id
1 'polypeptide(L)'
;MPARDTQPSWFSRLIDRITDLLGNPFAVALAVTLVVAWLAFGPLVGFTDTYQLIINTTTSVITFVMVFAIQHTTNRETRAINLKLDELIEVIQGTDRRLVGVEEKPEATIKRMQEDEKSRAGSRRAQRGSRSG
;
A
#
# COMPACT_ATOMS: atom_id res chain seq x y z
N MET A 1 18.64 1.71 -24.19
CA MET A 1 17.39 2.49 -24.41
C MET A 1 17.25 3.46 -23.24
N PRO A 2 17.33 4.79 -23.42
CA PRO A 2 17.01 5.70 -22.33
C PRO A 2 15.49 5.71 -22.08
N ALA A 3 15.10 5.47 -20.84
CA ALA A 3 13.72 5.56 -20.39
C ALA A 3 13.22 6.99 -20.62
N ARG A 4 12.12 7.14 -21.36
CA ARG A 4 11.39 8.40 -21.40
C ARG A 4 10.78 8.60 -20.02
N ASP A 5 11.37 9.50 -19.25
CA ASP A 5 10.77 10.05 -18.04
C ASP A 5 9.37 10.55 -18.39
N THR A 6 8.38 9.78 -17.96
CA THR A 6 6.98 10.20 -17.97
C THR A 6 6.90 11.44 -17.11
N GLN A 7 6.73 12.59 -17.76
CA GLN A 7 6.49 13.89 -17.14
C GLN A 7 5.60 13.70 -15.90
N PRO A 8 6.06 14.06 -14.69
CA PRO A 8 5.27 13.85 -13.50
C PRO A 8 3.99 14.65 -13.66
N SER A 9 2.88 13.94 -13.73
CA SER A 9 1.55 14.53 -13.88
C SER A 9 1.37 15.55 -12.75
N TRP A 10 0.61 16.62 -12.98
CA TRP A 10 0.36 17.63 -11.94
C TRP A 10 -0.17 16.99 -10.64
N PHE A 11 -0.91 15.87 -10.77
CA PHE A 11 -1.41 15.06 -9.69
C PHE A 11 -0.29 14.29 -8.98
N SER A 12 0.67 13.71 -9.71
CA SER A 12 1.85 13.07 -9.12
C SER A 12 2.69 14.06 -8.33
N ARG A 13 2.94 15.27 -8.87
CA ARG A 13 3.67 16.32 -8.16
C ARG A 13 2.93 16.81 -6.91
N LEU A 14 1.59 16.89 -6.98
CA LEU A 14 0.75 17.24 -5.84
C LEU A 14 0.82 16.16 -4.74
N ILE A 15 0.74 14.88 -5.13
CA ILE A 15 0.89 13.75 -4.19
C ILE A 15 2.27 13.77 -3.55
N ASP A 16 3.35 13.89 -4.34
CA ASP A 16 4.71 13.89 -3.81
C ASP A 16 4.92 15.07 -2.84
N ARG A 17 4.39 16.26 -3.16
CA ARG A 17 4.39 17.42 -2.26
C ARG A 17 3.60 17.17 -0.98
N ILE A 18 2.44 16.53 -1.06
CA ILE A 18 1.63 16.16 0.11
C ILE A 18 2.39 15.13 0.96
N THR A 19 3.03 14.14 0.34
CA THR A 19 3.81 13.10 1.02
C THR A 19 5.05 13.67 1.71
N ASP A 20 5.79 14.56 1.05
CA ASP A 20 6.95 15.27 1.64
C ASP A 20 6.52 16.17 2.80
N LEU A 21 5.35 16.81 2.68
CA LEU A 21 4.79 17.61 3.76
C LEU A 21 4.42 16.70 4.94
N LEU A 22 3.65 15.62 4.70
CA LEU A 22 3.21 14.67 5.72
C LEU A 22 4.36 13.95 6.46
N GLY A 23 5.55 13.83 5.85
CA GLY A 23 6.74 13.26 6.47
C GLY A 23 7.46 14.20 7.46
N ASN A 24 7.12 15.49 7.50
CA ASN A 24 7.71 16.46 8.41
C ASN A 24 6.88 16.56 9.71
N PRO A 25 7.48 16.44 10.92
CA PRO A 25 6.81 16.66 12.20
C PRO A 25 6.00 17.98 12.26
N PHE A 26 6.46 19.00 11.52
CA PHE A 26 5.79 20.28 11.41
C PHE A 26 4.43 20.20 10.69
N ALA A 27 4.27 19.31 9.70
CA ALA A 27 3.00 19.15 9.01
C ALA A 27 1.96 18.42 9.85
N VAL A 28 2.39 17.48 10.68
CA VAL A 28 1.52 16.85 11.68
C VAL A 28 1.02 17.90 12.67
N ALA A 29 1.92 18.75 13.18
CA ALA A 29 1.56 19.85 14.07
C ALA A 29 0.61 20.87 13.40
N LEU A 30 0.85 21.19 12.12
CA LEU A 30 -0.03 22.07 11.34
C LEU A 30 -1.41 21.45 11.09
N ALA A 31 -1.47 20.16 10.75
CA ALA A 31 -2.73 19.43 10.55
C ALA A 31 -3.55 19.36 11.85
N VAL A 32 -2.91 19.03 12.98
CA VAL A 32 -3.56 19.04 14.29
C VAL A 32 -4.06 20.45 14.63
N THR A 33 -3.26 21.48 14.37
CA THR A 33 -3.65 22.88 14.62
C THR A 33 -4.86 23.29 13.77
N LEU A 34 -4.90 22.89 12.49
CA LEU A 34 -6.03 23.14 11.61
C LEU A 34 -7.30 22.44 12.08
N VAL A 35 -7.20 21.19 12.53
CA VAL A 35 -8.33 20.43 13.10
C VAL A 35 -8.84 21.08 14.38
N VAL A 36 -7.95 21.51 15.28
CA VAL A 36 -8.31 22.18 16.53
C VAL A 36 -8.94 23.55 16.26
N ALA A 37 -8.36 24.35 15.36
CA ALA A 37 -8.92 25.64 14.96
C ALA A 37 -10.31 25.49 14.34
N TRP A 38 -10.52 24.46 13.53
CA TRP A 38 -11.81 24.14 12.94
C TRP A 38 -12.84 23.66 13.96
N LEU A 39 -12.43 22.85 14.96
CA LEU A 39 -13.29 22.44 16.08
C LEU A 39 -13.68 23.65 16.94
N ALA A 40 -12.76 24.60 17.13
CA ALA A 40 -13.00 25.85 17.86
C ALA A 40 -13.88 26.85 17.08
N PHE A 41 -13.99 26.71 15.76
CA PHE A 41 -14.85 27.54 14.93
C PHE A 41 -16.33 27.17 15.04
N GLY A 42 -16.65 25.88 15.28
CA GLY A 42 -18.03 25.39 15.42
C GLY A 42 -18.86 26.04 16.56
N PRO A 43 -18.31 26.24 17.77
CA PRO A 43 -18.97 26.96 18.86
C PRO A 43 -19.28 28.43 18.54
N LEU A 44 -18.47 29.10 17.71
CA LEU A 44 -18.63 30.52 17.39
C LEU A 44 -19.80 30.82 16.45
N VAL A 45 -20.17 29.86 15.59
CA VAL A 45 -21.30 29.98 14.64
C VAL A 45 -22.58 29.27 15.11
N GLY A 46 -22.55 28.64 16.29
CA GLY A 46 -23.59 27.74 16.75
C GLY A 46 -23.54 26.43 15.96
N PHE A 47 -23.45 25.30 16.65
CA PHE A 47 -23.42 23.96 16.04
C PHE A 47 -24.76 23.64 15.34
N THR A 48 -25.02 24.30 14.23
CA THR A 48 -26.22 24.14 13.40
C THR A 48 -26.13 22.86 12.58
N ASP A 49 -27.27 22.27 12.27
CA ASP A 49 -27.36 21.05 11.44
C ASP A 49 -26.65 21.24 10.08
N THR A 50 -26.69 22.46 9.53
CA THR A 50 -25.99 22.83 8.29
C THR A 50 -24.47 22.76 8.42
N TYR A 51 -23.91 23.23 9.53
CA TYR A 51 -22.46 23.20 9.75
C TYR A 51 -21.95 21.75 9.86
N GLN A 52 -22.64 20.92 10.63
CA GLN A 52 -22.29 19.50 10.76
C GLN A 52 -22.44 18.73 9.44
N LEU A 53 -23.48 19.03 8.65
CA LEU A 53 -23.68 18.43 7.33
C LEU A 53 -22.52 18.74 6.38
N ILE A 54 -22.14 20.02 6.27
CA ILE A 54 -21.03 20.46 5.41
C ILE A 54 -19.75 19.71 5.78
N ILE A 55 -19.48 19.61 7.08
CA ILE A 55 -18.31 18.93 7.63
C ILE A 55 -18.29 17.45 7.27
N ASN A 56 -19.36 16.75 7.59
CA ASN A 56 -19.42 15.31 7.41
C ASN A 56 -19.31 14.95 5.92
N THR A 57 -20.02 15.70 5.07
CA THR A 57 -19.94 15.54 3.62
C THR A 57 -18.54 15.86 3.09
N THR A 58 -17.90 16.93 3.56
CA THR A 58 -16.54 17.31 3.11
C THR A 58 -15.51 16.27 3.51
N THR A 59 -15.52 15.85 4.77
CA THR A 59 -14.60 14.81 5.26
C THR A 59 -14.84 13.48 4.55
N SER A 60 -16.08 13.14 4.23
CA SER A 60 -16.41 11.95 3.44
C SER A 60 -15.81 12.01 2.04
N VAL A 61 -15.90 13.14 1.36
CA VAL A 61 -15.27 13.35 0.03
C VAL A 61 -13.75 13.26 0.12
N ILE A 62 -13.13 13.93 1.10
CA ILE A 62 -11.67 13.87 1.32
C ILE A 62 -11.25 12.42 1.62
N THR A 63 -11.99 11.71 2.46
CA THR A 63 -11.72 10.30 2.79
C THR A 63 -11.80 9.43 1.55
N PHE A 64 -12.83 9.62 0.71
CA PHE A 64 -12.98 8.89 -0.54
C PHE A 64 -11.77 9.10 -1.46
N VAL A 65 -11.36 10.36 -1.65
CA VAL A 65 -10.15 10.71 -2.42
C VAL A 65 -8.89 10.10 -1.80
N MET A 66 -8.76 10.16 -0.48
CA MET A 66 -7.60 9.62 0.25
C MET A 66 -7.49 8.11 0.10
N VAL A 67 -8.60 7.37 0.12
CA VAL A 67 -8.62 5.93 -0.13
C VAL A 67 -8.05 5.62 -1.53
N PHE A 68 -8.44 6.35 -2.57
CA PHE A 68 -7.85 6.17 -3.91
C PHE A 68 -6.37 6.57 -3.96
N ALA A 69 -5.98 7.65 -3.28
CA ALA A 69 -4.58 8.08 -3.23
C ALA A 69 -3.69 7.03 -2.55
N ILE A 70 -4.15 6.48 -1.40
CA ILE A 70 -3.47 5.39 -0.70
C ILE A 70 -3.41 4.16 -1.59
N GLN A 71 -4.53 3.74 -2.19
CA GLN A 71 -4.55 2.57 -3.09
C GLN A 71 -3.60 2.73 -4.27
N HIS A 72 -3.51 3.92 -4.87
CA HIS A 72 -2.57 4.19 -5.96
C HIS A 72 -1.11 4.04 -5.50
N THR A 73 -0.75 4.66 -4.37
CA THR A 73 0.60 4.57 -3.80
C THR A 73 0.93 3.14 -3.38
N THR A 74 0.04 2.47 -2.65
CA THR A 74 0.22 1.07 -2.23
C THR A 74 0.33 0.13 -3.43
N ASN A 75 -0.47 0.31 -4.49
CA ASN A 75 -0.36 -0.53 -5.69
C ASN A 75 1.01 -0.38 -6.38
N ARG A 76 1.54 0.86 -6.44
CA ARG A 76 2.89 1.13 -6.97
C ARG A 76 3.97 0.49 -6.10
N GLU A 77 3.86 0.63 -4.78
CA GLU A 77 4.80 0.05 -3.82
C GLU A 77 4.80 -1.49 -3.85
N THR A 78 3.63 -2.11 -3.88
CA THR A 78 3.48 -3.58 -4.00
C THR A 78 4.17 -4.11 -5.25
N ARG A 79 4.00 -3.44 -6.41
CA ARG A 79 4.70 -3.83 -7.66
C ARG A 79 6.22 -3.73 -7.52
N ALA A 80 6.72 -2.68 -6.89
CA ALA A 80 8.16 -2.52 -6.67
C ALA A 80 8.71 -3.59 -5.71
N ILE A 81 7.93 -4.01 -4.71
CA ILE A 81 8.29 -5.12 -3.82
C ILE A 81 8.36 -6.43 -4.60
N ASN A 82 7.34 -6.76 -5.40
CA ASN A 82 7.32 -8.00 -6.18
C ASN A 82 8.49 -8.07 -7.16
N LEU A 83 8.80 -6.98 -7.88
CA LEU A 83 9.94 -6.93 -8.80
C LEU A 83 11.28 -7.21 -8.09
N LYS A 84 11.48 -6.66 -6.88
CA LYS A 84 12.67 -6.93 -6.08
C LYS A 84 12.75 -8.39 -5.61
N LEU A 85 11.61 -8.99 -5.28
CA LEU A 85 11.53 -10.40 -4.89
C LEU A 85 11.80 -11.32 -6.07
N ASP A 86 11.28 -10.99 -7.26
CA ASP A 86 11.53 -11.74 -8.49
C ASP A 86 13.02 -11.79 -8.83
N GLU A 87 13.71 -10.65 -8.77
CA GLU A 87 15.16 -10.58 -8.95
C GLU A 87 15.90 -11.47 -7.93
N LEU A 88 15.48 -11.44 -6.66
CA LEU A 88 16.08 -12.25 -5.61
C LEU A 88 15.85 -13.76 -5.83
N ILE A 89 14.67 -14.15 -6.30
CA ILE A 89 14.34 -15.56 -6.63
C ILE A 89 15.17 -16.05 -7.81
N GLU A 90 15.45 -15.18 -8.78
CA GLU A 90 16.21 -15.54 -9.98
C GLU A 90 17.67 -15.88 -9.67
N VAL A 91 18.28 -15.13 -8.74
CA VAL A 91 19.72 -15.28 -8.38
C VAL A 91 20.00 -16.32 -7.30
N ILE A 92 19.05 -16.65 -6.41
CA ILE A 92 19.26 -17.62 -5.34
C ILE A 92 19.14 -19.07 -5.86
N GLN A 93 20.20 -19.86 -5.67
CA GLN A 93 20.17 -21.29 -5.99
C GLN A 93 19.25 -22.07 -5.05
N GLY A 94 18.41 -22.95 -5.62
CA GLY A 94 17.50 -23.81 -4.87
C GLY A 94 16.10 -23.22 -4.62
N THR A 95 15.82 -22.00 -5.07
CA THR A 95 14.48 -21.39 -5.04
C THR A 95 13.61 -21.90 -6.19
N ASP A 96 12.30 -22.06 -5.96
CA ASP A 96 11.36 -22.45 -7.02
C ASP A 96 11.06 -21.25 -7.93
N ARG A 97 11.73 -21.21 -9.10
CA ARG A 97 11.56 -20.15 -10.10
C ARG A 97 10.13 -20.00 -10.62
N ARG A 98 9.24 -20.98 -10.39
CA ARG A 98 7.82 -20.87 -10.77
C ARG A 98 7.06 -19.80 -9.96
N LEU A 99 7.64 -19.31 -8.86
CA LEU A 99 7.12 -18.24 -8.03
C LEU A 99 7.34 -16.83 -8.62
N VAL A 100 8.24 -16.68 -9.60
CA VAL A 100 8.44 -15.39 -10.28
C VAL A 100 7.15 -14.96 -10.96
N GLY A 101 6.75 -13.70 -10.75
CA GLY A 101 5.52 -13.13 -11.32
C GLY A 101 4.24 -13.87 -10.88
N VAL A 102 4.22 -14.47 -9.69
CA VAL A 102 3.06 -15.20 -9.19
C VAL A 102 1.85 -14.31 -8.90
N GLU A 103 2.07 -13.02 -8.59
CA GLU A 103 1.04 -12.03 -8.29
C GLU A 103 0.13 -11.71 -9.48
N GLU A 104 0.58 -11.93 -10.71
CA GLU A 104 -0.20 -11.69 -11.92
C GLU A 104 -1.06 -12.91 -12.31
N LYS A 105 -0.87 -14.05 -11.62
CA LYS A 105 -1.60 -15.28 -11.91
C LYS A 105 -3.02 -15.25 -11.33
N PRO A 106 -3.97 -15.98 -11.93
CA PRO A 106 -5.30 -16.13 -11.35
C PRO A 106 -5.24 -16.68 -9.93
N GLU A 107 -6.13 -16.22 -9.05
CA GLU A 107 -6.16 -16.61 -7.63
C GLU A 107 -6.22 -18.14 -7.43
N ALA A 108 -6.96 -18.84 -8.31
CA ALA A 108 -7.04 -20.30 -8.30
C ALA A 108 -5.68 -20.97 -8.55
N THR A 109 -4.84 -20.36 -9.40
CA THR A 109 -3.48 -20.84 -9.68
C THR A 109 -2.56 -20.59 -8.48
N ILE A 110 -2.65 -19.42 -7.86
CA ILE A 110 -1.89 -19.08 -6.65
C ILE A 110 -2.20 -20.06 -5.53
N LYS A 111 -3.49 -20.36 -5.28
CA LYS A 111 -3.92 -21.33 -4.26
C LYS A 111 -3.34 -22.73 -4.51
N ARG A 112 -3.39 -23.21 -5.75
CA ARG A 112 -2.79 -24.51 -6.12
C ARG A 112 -1.28 -24.55 -5.87
N MET A 113 -0.57 -23.48 -6.24
CA MET A 113 0.88 -23.39 -5.98
C MET A 113 1.18 -23.39 -4.47
N GLN A 114 0.39 -22.68 -3.67
CA GLN A 114 0.52 -22.68 -2.21
C GLN A 114 0.27 -24.08 -1.60
N GLU A 115 -0.69 -24.84 -2.13
CA GLU A 115 -0.96 -26.23 -1.71
C GLU A 115 0.20 -27.17 -2.08
N ASP A 116 0.73 -27.04 -3.29
CA ASP A 116 1.90 -27.80 -3.76
C ASP A 116 3.12 -27.55 -2.85
N GLU A 117 3.37 -26.30 -2.48
CA GLU A 117 4.48 -25.93 -1.59
C GLU A 117 4.31 -26.48 -0.17
N LYS A 118 3.12 -26.34 0.42
CA LYS A 118 2.82 -26.91 1.74
C LYS A 118 3.03 -28.42 1.75
N SER A 119 2.61 -29.10 0.69
CA SER A 119 2.78 -30.54 0.52
C SER A 119 4.26 -30.92 0.45
N ARG A 120 5.04 -30.25 -0.39
CA ARG A 120 6.51 -30.46 -0.50
C ARG A 120 7.24 -30.18 0.81
N ALA A 121 6.88 -29.11 1.50
CA ALA A 121 7.46 -28.77 2.80
C ALA A 121 7.16 -29.85 3.86
N GLY A 122 5.93 -30.38 3.86
CA GLY A 122 5.52 -31.50 4.70
C GLY A 122 6.35 -32.76 4.43
N SER A 123 6.51 -33.15 3.16
CA SER A 123 7.31 -34.32 2.76
C SER A 123 8.79 -34.18 3.12
N ARG A 124 9.39 -32.99 2.95
CA ARG A 124 10.78 -32.71 3.35
C ARG A 124 10.98 -32.85 4.87
N ARG A 125 10.03 -32.35 5.67
CA ARG A 125 10.07 -32.49 7.14
C ARG A 125 9.97 -33.95 7.58
N ALA A 126 9.07 -34.72 6.97
CA ALA A 126 8.92 -36.15 7.24
C ALA A 126 10.18 -36.96 6.89
N GLN A 127 10.79 -36.70 5.72
CA GLN A 127 12.05 -37.36 5.33
C GLN A 127 13.23 -37.02 6.24
N ARG A 128 13.30 -35.77 6.74
CA ARG A 128 14.38 -35.35 7.65
C ARG A 128 14.25 -35.99 9.04
N GLY A 129 13.01 -36.20 9.51
CA GLY A 129 12.73 -36.96 10.73
C GLY A 129 13.10 -38.44 10.62
N SER A 130 12.80 -39.09 9.49
CA SER A 130 13.10 -40.51 9.27
C SER A 130 14.60 -40.82 9.03
N ARG A 131 15.42 -39.81 8.72
CA ARG A 131 16.88 -39.95 8.53
C ARG A 131 17.69 -39.73 9.80
N SER A 132 17.05 -39.25 10.88
CA SER A 132 17.71 -38.87 12.14
C SER A 132 17.36 -39.82 13.30
N GLY A 133 16.62 -40.91 13.03
CA GLY A 133 16.40 -42.03 13.94
C GLY A 133 16.98 -43.30 13.35
#